data_AF-A0A1Q9VAF5-F1
#
_entry.id   AF-A0A1Q9VAF5-F1
#
_cell.length_a   1.000
_cell.length_b   1.000
_cell.length_c   1.000
_cell.angle_alpha   90.00
_cell.angle_beta   90.00
_cell.angle_gamma   90.00
#
_symmetry.space_group_name_H-M   'P 1'
#
loop_
_entity.id
_entity.type
_entity.pdbx_description
1 polymer ?
#
loop_
_entity_poly.entity_id
_entity_poly.type
_entity_poly.pdbx_seq_one_letter_code
_entity_poly.pdbx_strand_id
1 'polypeptide(L)'
;MVMHHPEHGPLLDADDMAALLGVPAKWIREHTRTSGPSVQLPREWVERGQSRADIYRQATGRDDMAGALEFWRRQSDKRDTAET
;
A
#
# COMPACT_ATOMS: atom_id res chain seq x y z
N MET A 1 -19.99 -0.12 -5.28
CA MET A 1 -20.22 -1.57 -5.16
C MET A 1 -18.84 -2.22 -5.04
N VAL A 2 -18.41 -2.52 -3.83
CA VAL A 2 -17.11 -3.18 -3.58
C VAL A 2 -17.32 -4.66 -3.88
N MET A 3 -16.77 -5.17 -4.98
CA MET A 3 -16.84 -6.59 -5.29
C MET A 3 -15.91 -7.35 -4.35
N HIS A 4 -16.47 -7.93 -3.29
CA HIS A 4 -15.80 -8.94 -2.48
C HIS A 4 -15.84 -10.28 -3.24
N HIS A 5 -14.73 -10.71 -3.84
CA HIS A 5 -14.53 -12.12 -4.17
C HIS A 5 -13.94 -12.84 -2.93
N PRO A 6 -14.66 -13.79 -2.31
CA PRO A 6 -14.33 -14.33 -0.99
C PRO A 6 -13.17 -15.34 -0.97
N GLU A 7 -12.48 -15.57 -2.10
CA GLU A 7 -11.44 -16.61 -2.24
C GLU A 7 -9.99 -16.06 -2.29
N HIS A 8 -9.79 -14.73 -2.29
CA HIS A 8 -8.46 -14.12 -2.53
C HIS A 8 -7.91 -13.23 -1.38
N GLY A 9 -8.52 -13.23 -0.20
CA GLY A 9 -8.18 -12.26 0.86
C GLY A 9 -8.71 -10.86 0.53
N PRO A 10 -8.51 -9.86 1.41
CA PRO A 10 -8.96 -8.50 1.14
C PRO A 10 -8.29 -7.96 -0.14
N LEU A 11 -9.09 -7.65 -1.15
CA LEU A 11 -8.64 -6.92 -2.33
C LEU A 11 -8.19 -5.52 -1.89
N LEU A 12 -6.87 -5.35 -1.75
CA LEU A 12 -6.27 -4.04 -1.54
C LEU A 12 -6.56 -3.18 -2.76
N ASP A 13 -7.13 -2.00 -2.54
CA ASP A 13 -7.28 -1.02 -3.60
C ASP A 13 -5.94 -0.32 -3.91
N ALA A 14 -5.92 0.50 -4.96
CA ALA A 14 -4.68 1.14 -5.40
C ALA A 14 -4.11 2.10 -4.33
N ASP A 15 -4.96 2.70 -3.51
CA ASP A 15 -4.58 3.61 -2.44
C ASP A 15 -4.00 2.84 -1.24
N ASP A 16 -4.55 1.67 -0.92
CA ASP A 16 -4.00 0.78 0.08
C ASP A 16 -2.61 0.25 -0.33
N MET A 17 -2.48 -0.20 -1.58
CA MET A 17 -1.19 -0.64 -2.11
C MET A 17 -0.18 0.50 -2.14
N ALA A 18 -0.61 1.72 -2.51
CA ALA A 18 0.23 2.91 -2.48
C ALA A 18 0.77 3.20 -1.07
N ALA A 19 -0.07 3.08 -0.05
CA ALA A 19 0.33 3.31 1.34
C ALA A 19 1.36 2.27 1.83
N LEU A 20 1.15 1.00 1.50
CA LEU A 20 2.03 -0.09 1.91
C LEU A 20 3.36 -0.10 1.15
N LEU A 21 3.33 0.15 -0.17
CA LEU A 21 4.51 0.12 -1.04
C LEU A 21 5.25 1.46 -1.06
N GLY A 22 4.62 2.53 -0.56
CA GLY A 22 5.21 3.87 -0.55
C GLY A 22 5.42 4.46 -1.92
N VAL A 23 4.47 4.22 -2.83
CA VAL A 23 4.47 4.74 -4.19
C VAL A 23 3.15 5.48 -4.46
N PRO A 24 3.11 6.45 -5.38
CA PRO A 24 1.87 7.12 -5.74
C PRO A 24 0.80 6.15 -6.27
N ALA A 25 -0.45 6.30 -5.80
CA ALA A 25 -1.58 5.48 -6.26
C ALA A 25 -1.79 5.54 -7.79
N LYS A 26 -1.45 6.67 -8.43
CA LYS A 26 -1.47 6.79 -9.90
C LYS A 26 -0.58 5.75 -10.59
N TRP A 27 0.58 5.43 -10.03
CA TRP A 27 1.50 4.45 -10.61
C TRP A 27 0.95 3.04 -10.47
N ILE A 28 0.33 2.73 -9.33
CA ILE A 28 -0.36 1.45 -9.12
C ILE A 28 -1.48 1.28 -10.15
N ARG A 29 -2.35 2.29 -10.31
CA ARG A 29 -3.46 2.27 -11.27
C ARG A 29 -2.96 2.10 -12.71
N GLU A 30 -1.88 2.79 -13.07
CA GLU A 30 -1.28 2.69 -14.40
C GLU A 30 -0.66 1.30 -14.65
N HIS A 31 0.06 0.76 -13.66
CA HIS A 31 0.64 -0.60 -13.73
C HIS A 31 -0.43 -1.68 -13.87
N THR A 32 -1.49 -1.61 -13.07
CA THR A 32 -2.63 -2.54 -13.18
C THR A 32 -3.34 -2.42 -14.54
N ARG A 33 -3.42 -1.22 -15.11
CA ARG A 33 -4.05 -0.98 -16.42
C ARG A 33 -3.21 -1.54 -17.57
N THR A 34 -1.89 -1.39 -17.52
CA THR A 34 -0.97 -1.81 -18.60
C THR A 34 -0.61 -3.30 -18.52
N SER A 35 -0.46 -3.81 -17.31
CA SER A 35 0.04 -5.17 -17.08
C SER A 35 -1.06 -6.17 -16.68
N GLY A 36 -2.25 -5.68 -16.35
CA GLY A 36 -3.31 -6.50 -15.77
C GLY A 36 -3.14 -6.73 -14.26
N PRO A 37 -4.18 -7.22 -13.57
CA PRO A 37 -4.23 -7.33 -12.11
C PRO A 37 -3.34 -8.43 -11.52
N SER A 38 -2.80 -9.33 -12.34
CA SER A 38 -2.02 -10.50 -11.93
C SER A 38 -0.52 -10.39 -12.23
N VAL A 39 -0.03 -9.25 -12.70
CA VAL A 39 1.40 -9.06 -12.97
C VAL A 39 2.18 -8.67 -11.72
N GLN A 40 3.35 -9.29 -11.58
CA GLN A 40 4.32 -9.03 -10.51
C GLN A 40 4.56 -7.53 -10.32
N LEU A 41 4.60 -7.12 -9.05
CA LEU A 41 4.97 -5.75 -8.70
C LEU A 41 6.44 -5.50 -9.08
N PRO A 42 6.78 -4.29 -9.54
CA PRO A 42 8.18 -3.91 -9.77
C PRO A 42 9.02 -4.18 -8.52
N ARG A 43 10.23 -4.73 -8.70
CA ARG A 43 11.14 -5.08 -7.60
C ARG A 43 11.38 -3.90 -6.65
N GLU A 44 11.56 -2.70 -7.19
CA GLU A 44 11.76 -1.49 -6.38
C GLU A 44 10.57 -1.22 -5.45
N TRP A 45 9.33 -1.46 -5.91
CA TRP A 45 8.14 -1.25 -5.09
C TRP A 45 8.07 -2.27 -3.95
N VAL A 46 8.47 -3.51 -4.23
CA VAL A 46 8.57 -4.56 -3.21
C VAL A 46 9.62 -4.21 -2.16
N GLU A 47 10.80 -3.73 -2.56
CA GLU A 47 11.87 -3.33 -1.63
C GLU A 47 11.46 -2.12 -0.77
N ARG A 48 10.73 -1.16 -1.35
CA ARG A 48 10.12 -0.05 -0.58
C ARG A 48 9.07 -0.55 0.41
N GLY A 49 8.22 -1.49 -0.01
CA GLY A 49 7.21 -2.12 0.85
C GLY A 49 7.86 -2.85 2.04
N GLN A 50 8.94 -3.59 1.81
CA GLN A 50 9.72 -4.24 2.86
C GLN A 50 10.29 -3.22 3.84
N SER A 51 10.91 -2.15 3.33
CA SER A 51 11.45 -1.07 4.17
C SER A 51 10.38 -0.43 5.04
N ARG A 52 9.17 -0.21 4.51
CA ARG A 52 8.03 0.33 5.26
C ARG A 52 7.47 -0.65 6.28
N ALA A 53 7.45 -1.94 5.97
CA ALA A 53 7.08 -2.99 6.94
C ALA A 53 8.07 -3.02 8.11
N ASP A 54 9.38 -2.88 7.83
CA ASP A 54 10.41 -2.79 8.86
C ASP A 54 10.24 -1.54 9.74
N ILE A 55 9.98 -0.38 9.14
CA ILE A 55 9.71 0.86 9.90
C ILE A 55 8.47 0.70 10.77
N TYR A 56 7.39 0.12 10.24
CA TYR A 56 6.18 -0.13 11.01
C TYR A 56 6.45 -1.07 12.20
N ARG A 57 7.18 -2.15 11.96
CA ARG A 57 7.57 -3.11 13.00
C ARG A 57 8.41 -2.48 14.09
N GLN A 58 9.38 -1.65 13.72
CA GLN A 58 10.21 -0.93 14.68
C GLN A 58 9.41 0.11 15.46
N ALA A 59 8.46 0.81 14.82
CA ALA A 59 7.69 1.88 15.44
C ALA A 59 6.59 1.36 16.40
N THR A 60 6.03 0.18 16.12
CA THR A 60 4.84 -0.30 16.82
C THR A 60 5.02 -1.63 17.54
N GLY A 61 6.11 -2.36 17.26
CA GLY A 61 6.31 -3.73 17.72
C GLY A 61 5.36 -4.76 17.09
N ARG A 62 4.57 -4.36 16.09
CA ARG A 62 3.59 -5.20 15.39
C ARG A 62 4.02 -5.46 13.96
N ASP A 63 3.53 -6.53 13.35
CA ASP A 63 3.85 -6.93 11.97
C ASP A 63 2.61 -7.25 11.12
N ASP A 64 1.42 -6.85 11.58
CA ASP A 64 0.17 -7.09 10.85
C ASP A 64 -0.11 -6.04 9.75
N MET A 65 -0.60 -6.50 8.61
CA MET A 65 -0.90 -5.66 7.44
C MET A 65 -1.96 -4.58 7.75
N ALA A 66 -2.99 -4.90 8.52
CA ALA A 66 -4.06 -3.97 8.85
C ALA A 66 -3.54 -2.77 9.66
N GLY A 67 -2.72 -3.03 10.67
CA GLY A 67 -2.06 -2.00 11.46
C GLY A 67 -1.03 -1.20 10.67
N ALA A 68 -0.27 -1.86 9.78
CA ALA A 68 0.65 -1.16 8.88
C ALA A 68 -0.09 -0.18 7.96
N LEU A 69 -1.22 -0.59 7.41
CA LEU A 69 -2.05 0.24 6.54
C LEU A 69 -2.58 1.47 7.28
N GLU A 70 -3.14 1.30 8.48
CA GLU A 70 -3.63 2.40 9.30
C GLU A 70 -2.49 3.38 9.67
N PHE A 71 -1.33 2.84 10.06
CA PHE A 71 -0.15 3.61 10.43
C PHE A 71 0.33 4.50 9.28
N TRP A 72 0.42 3.95 8.07
CA TRP A 72 0.88 4.69 6.90
C TRP A 72 -0.17 5.65 6.35
N ARG A 73 -1.45 5.29 6.34
CA ARG A 73 -2.54 6.21 5.96
C ARG A 73 -2.54 7.46 6.83
N ARG A 74 -2.40 7.30 8.16
CA ARG A 74 -2.32 8.42 9.10
C ARG A 74 -1.10 9.32 8.86
N GLN A 75 -0.01 8.78 8.31
CA GLN A 75 1.18 9.58 7.97
C GLN A 75 1.06 10.27 6.61
N SER A 76 0.45 9.63 5.62
CA SER A 76 0.21 10.24 4.31
C SER A 76 -0.77 11.41 4.42
N ASP A 77 -1.85 11.25 5.19
CA ASP A 77 -2.82 12.31 5.47
C ASP A 77 -2.18 13.55 6.11
N LYS A 78 -1.28 13.33 7.09
CA LYS A 78 -0.50 14.40 7.71
C LYS A 78 0.42 15.14 6.74
N ARG A 79 0.90 14.48 5.68
CA ARG A 79 1.77 15.10 4.67
C ARG A 79 1.00 16.02 3.73
N ASP A 80 -0.22 15.65 3.34
CA ASP A 80 -1.10 16.51 2.53
C ASP A 80 -1.52 17.78 3.29
N THR A 81 -1.72 17.71 4.61
CA THR A 81 -2.06 18.88 5.43
C THR A 81 -0.89 19.82 5.76
N ALA A 82 0.35 19.42 5.46
CA ALA A 82 1.54 20.23 5.73
C ALA A 82 1.94 21.11 4.53
N GLU A 83 1.26 20.98 3.39
CA GLU A 83 1.40 21.83 2.21
C GLU A 83 0.15 22.72 2.06
N THR A 84 0.02 23.75 2.91
CA THR A 84 -0.92 24.87 2.73
C THR A 84 -0.34 26.15 3.31
#